data_AF-A0AAZ3PIY6-F1
#
_entry.id   AF-A0AAZ3PIY6-F1
#
_cell.length_a   1.000
_cell.length_b   1.000
_cell.length_c   1.000
_cell.angle_alpha   90.00
_cell.angle_beta   90.00
_cell.angle_gamma   90.00
#
_symmetry.space_group_name_H-M   'P 1'
#
loop_
_entity.id
_entity.type
_entity.pdbx_description
1 polymer ?
#
loop_
_entity_poly.entity_id
_entity_poly.type
_entity_poly.pdbx_seq_one_letter_code
_entity_poly.pdbx_strand_id
1 'polypeptide(L)'
;MGKSKEISQDIRKKNVDLHKSGSSLGAISKRLKVPRSSVQTIVRKYKHHGTTQPSYCSGRKRVPSPRDERTLVRKVQINPRTAKDLEDAGGNRYKSIYIHSKTSPIMI
;
A
#
# COMPACT_ATOMS: atom_id res chain seq x y z
N MET A 1 -18.96 7.21 8.39
CA MET A 1 -17.93 7.05 9.44
C MET A 1 -16.57 7.42 8.87
N GLY A 2 -16.00 8.55 9.27
CA GLY A 2 -14.68 8.99 8.81
C GLY A 2 -13.56 8.23 9.51
N LYS A 3 -12.43 8.05 8.82
CA LYS A 3 -11.23 7.46 9.43
C LYS A 3 -10.70 8.43 10.49
N SER A 4 -10.55 7.96 11.72
CA SER A 4 -9.87 8.73 12.77
C SER A 4 -8.37 8.79 12.51
N LYS A 5 -7.72 9.84 13.02
CA LYS A 5 -6.27 10.03 12.90
C LYS A 5 -5.53 8.81 13.44
N GLU A 6 -4.57 8.33 12.66
CA GLU A 6 -3.79 7.15 13.03
C GLU A 6 -2.98 7.40 14.30
N ILE A 7 -2.91 6.37 15.17
CA ILE A 7 -2.10 6.42 16.39
C ILE A 7 -0.62 6.36 16.00
N SER A 8 0.18 7.26 16.58
CA SER A 8 1.62 7.30 16.32
C SER A 8 2.31 5.98 16.70
N GLN A 9 3.39 5.68 15.98
CA GLN A 9 4.17 4.47 16.17
C GLN A 9 4.75 4.36 17.60
N ASP A 10 5.14 5.49 18.20
CA ASP A 10 5.67 5.54 19.56
C ASP A 10 4.66 5.10 20.61
N ILE A 11 3.41 5.55 20.47
CA ILE A 11 2.33 5.14 21.37
C ILE A 11 2.08 3.64 21.23
N ARG A 12 2.12 3.10 20.00
CA ARG A 12 1.97 1.66 19.77
C ARG A 12 3.11 0.85 20.38
N LYS A 13 4.35 1.36 20.32
CA LYS A 13 5.53 0.71 20.91
C LYS A 13 5.42 0.65 22.43
N LYS A 14 5.13 1.80 23.06
CA LYS A 14 4.86 1.88 24.51
C LYS A 14 3.71 0.95 24.93
N ASN A 15 2.68 0.82 24.11
CA ASN A 15 1.55 -0.08 24.39
C ASN A 15 2.01 -1.55 24.49
N VAL A 16 2.83 -1.99 23.52
CA VAL A 16 3.39 -3.34 23.49
C VAL A 16 4.34 -3.57 24.66
N ASP A 17 5.20 -2.61 24.98
CA ASP A 17 6.17 -2.72 26.08
C ASP A 17 5.45 -2.87 27.43
N LEU A 18 4.41 -2.07 27.68
CA LEU A 18 3.59 -2.17 28.90
C LEU A 18 2.79 -3.48 28.98
N HIS A 19 2.31 -3.98 27.85
CA HIS A 19 1.65 -5.27 27.81
C HIS A 19 2.62 -6.42 28.10
N LYS A 20 3.87 -6.35 27.59
CA LYS A 20 4.93 -7.32 27.92
C LYS A 20 5.31 -7.29 29.39
N SER A 21 5.26 -6.12 30.03
CA SER A 21 5.50 -5.98 31.47
C SER A 21 4.31 -6.44 32.34
N GLY A 22 3.27 -7.05 31.76
CA GLY A 22 2.12 -7.58 32.49
C GLY A 22 1.02 -6.57 32.84
N SER A 23 1.06 -5.35 32.30
CA SER A 23 0.02 -4.35 32.58
C SER A 23 -1.32 -4.74 31.95
N SER A 24 -2.42 -4.54 32.69
CA SER A 24 -3.76 -4.77 32.17
C SER A 24 -4.13 -3.77 31.06
N LEU A 25 -5.02 -4.17 30.14
CA LEU A 25 -5.47 -3.30 29.03
C LEU A 25 -6.08 -1.98 29.53
N GLY A 26 -6.77 -2.01 30.67
CA GLY A 26 -7.36 -0.82 31.30
C GLY A 26 -6.30 0.13 31.86
N ALA A 27 -5.26 -0.40 32.50
CA ALA A 27 -4.15 0.40 33.01
C ALA A 27 -3.39 1.09 31.87
N ILE A 28 -3.14 0.36 30.77
CA ILE A 28 -2.47 0.91 29.58
C ILE A 28 -3.31 2.01 28.93
N SER A 29 -4.63 1.81 28.81
CA SER A 29 -5.56 2.79 28.27
C SER A 29 -5.53 4.10 29.05
N LYS A 30 -5.58 4.03 30.39
CA LYS A 30 -5.49 5.21 31.27
C LYS A 30 -4.14 5.91 31.14
N ARG A 31 -3.03 5.16 31.16
CA ARG A 31 -1.66 5.71 31.10
C ARG A 31 -1.35 6.40 29.77
N LEU A 32 -1.79 5.82 28.66
CA LEU A 32 -1.50 6.34 27.32
C LEU A 32 -2.59 7.27 26.79
N LYS A 33 -3.70 7.47 27.53
CA LYS A 33 -4.89 8.22 27.08
C LYS A 33 -5.42 7.73 25.72
N VAL A 34 -5.39 6.42 25.51
CA VAL A 34 -5.84 5.74 24.29
C VAL A 34 -7.07 4.90 24.61
N PRO A 35 -8.10 4.87 23.75
CA PRO A 35 -9.27 4.02 23.97
C PRO A 35 -8.90 2.55 24.18
N ARG A 36 -9.56 1.88 25.13
CA ARG A 36 -9.31 0.46 25.45
C ARG A 36 -9.44 -0.46 24.23
N SER A 37 -10.37 -0.18 23.32
CA SER A 37 -10.55 -0.92 22.06
C SER A 37 -9.31 -0.83 21.15
N SER A 38 -8.69 0.35 21.07
CA SER A 38 -7.45 0.56 20.33
C SER A 38 -6.29 -0.21 20.95
N VAL A 39 -6.14 -0.18 22.29
CA VAL A 39 -5.15 -0.99 23.02
C VAL A 39 -5.32 -2.47 22.69
N GLN A 40 -6.55 -2.98 22.78
CA GLN A 40 -6.86 -4.38 22.47
C GLN A 40 -6.51 -4.74 21.03
N THR A 41 -6.81 -3.85 20.07
CA THR A 41 -6.50 -4.07 18.65
C THR A 41 -4.99 -4.10 18.40
N ILE A 42 -4.22 -3.21 19.03
CA ILE A 42 -2.76 -3.18 18.94
C ILE A 42 -2.16 -4.47 19.49
N VAL A 43 -2.57 -4.90 20.69
CA VAL A 43 -2.09 -6.13 21.31
C VAL A 43 -2.43 -7.36 20.46
N ARG A 44 -3.65 -7.45 19.92
CA ARG A 44 -4.06 -8.55 19.02
C ARG A 44 -3.21 -8.60 17.76
N LYS A 45 -3.00 -7.45 17.10
CA LYS A 45 -2.14 -7.36 15.91
C LYS A 45 -0.69 -7.73 16.23
N TYR A 46 -0.18 -7.29 17.37
CA TYR A 46 1.17 -7.63 17.82
C TYR A 46 1.33 -9.14 18.05
N LYS A 47 0.36 -9.79 18.71
CA LYS A 47 0.38 -11.25 18.89
C LYS A 47 0.34 -12.03 17.58
N HIS A 48 -0.38 -11.52 16.58
CA HIS A 48 -0.52 -12.19 15.29
C HIS A 48 0.68 -11.96 14.34
N HIS A 49 1.18 -10.73 14.26
CA HIS A 49 2.20 -10.36 13.27
C HIS A 49 3.59 -10.12 13.87
N GLY A 50 3.72 -9.98 15.19
CA GLY A 50 4.97 -9.62 15.86
C GLY A 50 5.44 -8.19 15.62
N THR A 51 4.67 -7.37 14.88
CA THR A 51 5.07 -6.00 14.51
C THR A 51 4.19 -4.95 15.14
N THR A 52 4.81 -3.82 15.46
CA THR A 52 4.14 -2.61 15.95
C THR A 52 3.89 -1.62 14.80
N GLN A 53 4.44 -1.88 13.62
CA GLN A 53 4.31 -1.01 12.46
C GLN A 53 2.87 -0.96 11.96
N PRO A 54 2.39 0.20 11.47
CA PRO A 54 1.18 0.23 10.66
C PRO A 54 1.40 -0.59 9.40
N SER A 55 0.43 -1.44 9.08
CA SER A 55 0.44 -2.18 7.83
C SER A 55 -0.02 -1.26 6.72
N TYR A 56 0.78 -1.16 5.67
CA TYR A 56 0.37 -0.46 4.46
C TYR A 56 -0.72 -1.27 3.73
N CYS A 57 -1.82 -0.61 3.38
CA CYS A 57 -2.80 -1.20 2.47
C CYS A 57 -2.27 -1.08 1.04
N SER A 58 -2.24 -2.17 0.28
CA SER A 58 -1.72 -2.21 -1.11
C SER A 58 -2.42 -1.25 -2.09
N GLY A 59 -3.51 -0.60 -1.67
CA GLY A 59 -4.33 0.26 -2.51
C GLY A 59 -5.15 -0.51 -3.54
N ARG A 60 -5.77 0.23 -4.46
CA ARG A 60 -6.52 -0.35 -5.59
C ARG A 60 -5.52 -0.94 -6.59
N LYS A 61 -5.78 -2.18 -7.05
CA LYS A 61 -4.99 -2.80 -8.12
C LYS A 61 -4.94 -1.89 -9.36
N ARG A 62 -3.78 -1.84 -10.02
CA ARG A 62 -3.60 -1.13 -11.30
C ARG A 62 -4.47 -1.80 -12.37
N VAL A 63 -4.98 -0.99 -13.31
CA VAL A 63 -5.91 -1.45 -14.36
C VAL A 63 -5.20 -2.30 -15.41
N PRO A 64 -4.11 -1.86 -16.06
CA PRO A 64 -3.28 -2.80 -16.77
C PRO A 64 -2.43 -3.58 -15.75
N SER A 65 -2.42 -4.91 -15.89
CA SER A 65 -1.48 -5.74 -15.16
C SER A 65 -0.07 -5.59 -15.77
N PRO A 66 1.00 -5.95 -15.04
CA PRO A 66 2.36 -5.99 -15.61
C PRO A 66 2.50 -6.88 -16.86
N ARG A 67 1.57 -7.81 -17.07
CA ARG A 67 1.51 -8.66 -18.28
C ARG A 67 0.90 -7.90 -19.45
N ASP A 68 -0.16 -7.14 -19.19
CA ASP A 68 -0.83 -6.33 -20.21
C ASP A 68 0.10 -5.21 -20.68
N GLU A 69 0.83 -4.57 -19.76
CA GLU A 69 1.85 -3.56 -20.09
C GLU A 69 2.95 -4.16 -21.00
N ARG A 70 3.47 -5.35 -20.67
CA ARG A 70 4.47 -6.05 -21.52
C ARG A 70 3.94 -6.41 -22.91
N THR A 71 2.68 -6.84 -22.98
CA THR A 71 2.04 -7.20 -24.25
C THR A 71 1.81 -5.96 -25.11
N LEU A 72 1.42 -4.84 -24.48
CA LEU A 72 1.27 -3.55 -25.13
C LEU A 72 2.60 -3.06 -25.71
N VAL A 73 3.67 -3.08 -24.92
CA VAL A 73 5.02 -2.67 -25.36
C VAL A 73 5.46 -3.48 -26.59
N ARG A 74 5.28 -4.80 -26.57
CA ARG A 74 5.63 -5.67 -27.71
C ARG A 74 4.81 -5.34 -28.97
N LYS A 75 3.48 -5.15 -28.83
CA LYS A 75 2.62 -4.79 -29.96
C LYS A 75 3.03 -3.45 -30.59
N VAL A 76 3.37 -2.46 -29.76
CA VAL A 76 3.85 -1.14 -30.20
C VAL A 76 5.22 -1.21 -30.90
N GLN A 77 6.11 -2.09 -30.44
CA GLN A 77 7.42 -2.31 -31.09
C GLN A 77 7.26 -2.96 -32.47
N ILE A 78 6.41 -3.98 -32.59
CA ILE A 78 6.18 -4.70 -33.85
C ILE A 78 5.45 -3.81 -34.87
N ASN A 79 4.38 -3.14 -34.43
CA ASN A 79 3.57 -2.28 -35.30
C ASN A 79 3.32 -0.93 -34.62
N PRO A 80 4.16 0.09 -34.87
CA PRO A 80 4.06 1.37 -34.19
C PRO A 80 2.80 2.18 -34.58
N ARG A 81 2.13 1.84 -35.69
CA ARG A 81 0.89 2.51 -36.13
C ARG A 81 -0.34 2.10 -35.30
N THR A 82 -0.36 0.87 -34.77
CA THR A 82 -1.48 0.33 -33.96
C THR A 82 -1.55 0.95 -32.55
N ALA A 83 -0.56 1.76 -32.19
CA ALA A 83 -0.50 2.44 -30.90
C ALA A 83 -1.52 3.59 -30.77
N LYS A 84 -1.79 4.32 -31.86
CA LYS A 84 -2.78 5.41 -31.89
C LYS A 84 -4.19 4.90 -31.56
N ASP A 85 -4.57 3.76 -32.13
CA ASP A 85 -5.88 3.13 -31.89
C ASP A 85 -6.06 2.69 -30.43
N LEU A 86 -4.96 2.39 -29.72
CA LEU A 86 -4.95 2.02 -28.30
C LEU A 86 -4.91 3.25 -27.37
N GLU A 87 -4.40 4.39 -27.84
CA GLU A 87 -4.48 5.66 -27.11
C GLU A 87 -5.94 6.13 -26.95
N ASP A 88 -6.74 5.96 -28.01
CA ASP A 88 -8.16 6.35 -28.04
C ASP A 88 -9.05 5.46 -27.15
N ALA A 89 -8.68 4.19 -26.95
CA ALA A 89 -9.42 3.24 -26.12
C ALA A 89 -9.00 3.19 -24.64
N GLY A 90 -7.76 3.58 -24.31
CA GLY A 90 -7.13 3.31 -23.01
C GLY A 90 -7.05 4.49 -22.02
N GLY A 91 -7.16 5.73 -22.50
CA GLY A 91 -6.97 6.93 -21.70
C GLY A 91 -5.50 7.20 -21.32
N ASN A 92 -5.25 8.32 -20.62
CA ASN A 92 -3.92 8.94 -20.41
C ASN A 92 -2.80 8.01 -19.89
N ARG A 93 -3.10 6.87 -19.26
CA ARG A 93 -2.08 5.95 -18.72
C ARG A 93 -1.47 5.02 -19.77
N TYR A 94 -2.19 4.69 -20.84
CA TYR A 94 -1.62 3.94 -21.98
C TYR A 94 -0.65 4.81 -22.77
N LYS A 95 -0.94 6.12 -22.84
CA LYS A 95 -0.07 7.15 -23.43
C LYS A 95 1.28 7.24 -22.71
N SER A 96 1.32 7.17 -21.37
CA SER A 96 2.58 7.18 -20.60
C SER A 96 3.44 5.93 -20.83
N ILE A 97 2.81 4.75 -20.97
CA ILE A 97 3.50 3.49 -21.31
C ILE A 97 4.05 3.55 -22.74
N TYR A 98 3.27 4.09 -23.68
CA TYR A 98 3.69 4.33 -25.05
C TYR A 98 4.94 5.23 -25.12
N ILE A 99 4.92 6.37 -24.41
CA ILE A 99 6.06 7.31 -24.37
C ILE A 99 7.32 6.62 -23.81
N HIS A 100 7.22 5.88 -22.69
CA HIS A 100 8.36 5.12 -22.14
C HIS A 100 8.91 4.05 -23.10
N SER A 101 8.04 3.38 -23.85
CA SER A 101 8.46 2.37 -24.83
C SER A 101 9.23 2.93 -26.03
N LYS A 102 9.09 4.24 -26.31
CA LYS A 102 9.81 4.95 -27.38
C LYS A 102 11.12 5.57 -26.91
N THR A 103 11.22 5.94 -25.63
CA THR A 103 12.38 6.65 -25.07
C THR A 103 13.39 5.77 -24.33
N SER A 104 13.08 4.51 -24.06
CA SER A 104 14.00 3.58 -23.38
C SER A 104 14.80 2.78 -24.41
N PRO A 105 16.10 3.09 -24.66
CA PRO A 105 16.96 2.20 -25.42
C PRO A 105 17.16 0.91 -24.60
N ILE A 106 16.96 -0.22 -25.26
CA ILE A 106 17.13 -1.56 -24.69
C ILE A 106 18.58 -1.68 -24.18
N MET A 107 18.80 -1.82 -22.87
CA MET A 107 20.01 -2.49 -22.38
C MET A 107 19.76 -3.99 -22.51
N ILE A 108 20.43 -4.60 -23.49
CA ILE A 108 20.59 -6.06 -23.63
C ILE A 108 21.48 -6.55 -22.49
#